data_AF-A0A9X2UEL6-F1
#
_entry.id   AF-A0A9X2UEL6-F1
#
_cell.length_a   1.000
_cell.length_b   1.000
_cell.length_c   1.000
_cell.angle_alpha   90.00
_cell.angle_beta   90.00
_cell.angle_gamma   90.00
#
_symmetry.space_group_name_H-M   'P 1'
#
loop_
_entity.id
_entity.type
_entity.pdbx_description
1 polymer ?
#
loop_
_entity_poly.entity_id
_entity_poly.type
_entity_poly.pdbx_seq_one_letter_code
_entity_poly.pdbx_strand_id
1 'polypeptide(L)'
;MDTKRQTCPNCSTENVIGQCGNCGRPFVLSEAFPRGRARKLGDGPLAEVPSGLSSGPCSYCRLRQKGQMMEAMSAARRQRTCPVCHTECLSG
;
A
#
# COMPACT_ATOMS: atom_id res chain seq x y z
N MET A 1 -11.64 6.32 -5.91
CA MET A 1 -10.77 5.14 -6.06
C MET A 1 -11.50 3.96 -5.45
N ASP A 2 -11.62 2.84 -6.15
CA ASP A 2 -12.19 1.63 -5.56
C ASP A 2 -11.22 1.03 -4.54
N THR A 3 -11.74 0.73 -3.36
CA THR A 3 -11.01 0.09 -2.26
C THR A 3 -11.78 -1.10 -1.73
N LYS A 4 -11.08 -2.17 -1.37
CA LYS A 4 -11.67 -3.33 -0.69
C LYS A 4 -11.00 -3.54 0.66
N ARG A 5 -11.75 -4.02 1.65
CA ARG A 5 -11.18 -4.48 2.92
C ARG A 5 -10.74 -5.92 2.80
N GLN A 6 -9.61 -6.26 3.41
CA GLN A 6 -9.09 -7.62 3.43
C GLN A 6 -8.38 -7.89 4.76
N THR A 7 -8.84 -8.93 5.44
CA THR A 7 -8.24 -9.41 6.69
C THR A 7 -6.92 -10.12 6.42
N CYS A 8 -5.88 -9.77 7.17
CA CYS A 8 -4.60 -10.45 7.12
C CYS A 8 -4.76 -11.90 7.60
N PRO A 9 -4.30 -12.91 6.83
CA PRO A 9 -4.47 -14.32 7.22
C PRO A 9 -3.63 -14.73 8.43
N ASN A 10 -2.62 -13.96 8.82
CA ASN A 10 -1.69 -14.32 9.90
C ASN A 10 -1.98 -13.62 11.24
N CYS A 11 -2.33 -12.33 11.21
CA CYS A 11 -2.54 -11.53 12.43
C CYS A 11 -3.95 -10.94 12.55
N SER A 12 -4.85 -11.31 11.64
CA SER A 12 -6.24 -10.83 11.60
C SER A 12 -6.42 -9.30 11.50
N THR A 13 -5.34 -8.54 11.26
CA THR A 13 -5.44 -7.09 10.99
C THR A 13 -6.23 -6.86 9.73
N GLU A 14 -7.26 -6.02 9.79
CA GLU A 14 -7.98 -5.58 8.62
C GLU A 14 -7.15 -4.54 7.84
N ASN A 15 -6.92 -4.82 6.56
CA ASN A 15 -6.20 -3.95 5.65
C ASN A 15 -7.13 -3.39 4.60
N VAL A 16 -6.89 -2.15 4.19
CA VAL A 16 -7.55 -1.58 3.01
C VAL A 16 -6.64 -1.82 1.81
N ILE A 17 -7.19 -2.43 0.75
CA ILE A 17 -6.50 -2.65 -0.51
C ILE A 17 -7.02 -1.65 -1.53
N GLY A 18 -6.09 -0.98 -2.20
CA GLY A 18 -6.35 -0.04 -3.26
C GLY A 18 -5.75 -0.49 -4.59
N GLN A 19 -6.22 0.07 -5.70
CA GLN A 19 -5.62 -0.11 -7.01
C GLN A 19 -4.74 1.08 -7.42
N CYS A 20 -3.52 0.82 -7.90
CA CYS A 20 -2.60 1.87 -8.32
C CYS A 20 -3.12 2.56 -9.59
N GLY A 21 -3.26 3.89 -9.55
CA GLY A 21 -3.68 4.67 -10.72
C GLY A 21 -2.70 4.60 -11.90
N ASN A 22 -1.42 4.31 -11.66
CA ASN A 22 -0.39 4.31 -12.72
C ASN A 22 -0.15 2.93 -13.35
N CYS A 23 -0.22 1.85 -12.56
CA CYS A 23 0.13 0.51 -13.03
C CYS A 23 -1.01 -0.51 -12.88
N GLY A 24 -2.17 -0.09 -12.37
CA GLY A 24 -3.34 -0.95 -12.19
C GLY A 24 -3.18 -2.06 -11.15
N ARG A 25 -2.00 -2.22 -10.52
CA ARG A 25 -1.76 -3.28 -9.55
C ARG A 25 -2.41 -2.98 -8.20
N PRO A 26 -2.98 -3.99 -7.53
CA PRO A 26 -3.45 -3.82 -6.16
C PRO A 26 -2.28 -3.62 -5.20
N PHE A 27 -2.50 -2.86 -4.14
CA PHE A 27 -1.54 -2.65 -3.07
C PHE A 27 -2.26 -2.35 -1.74
N VAL A 28 -1.62 -2.72 -0.63
CA VAL A 28 -2.09 -2.43 0.73
C VAL A 28 -1.90 -0.94 1.01
N LEU A 29 -3.00 -0.25 1.27
CA LEU A 29 -3.02 1.12 1.74
C LEU A 29 -2.52 1.17 3.19
N SER A 30 -1.68 2.16 3.46
CA SER A 30 -1.18 2.49 4.79
C SER A 30 -1.43 3.96 5.05
N GLU A 31 -1.25 4.40 6.28
CA GLU A 31 -1.29 5.81 6.68
C GLU A 31 -0.34 6.73 5.86
N ALA A 32 0.67 6.15 5.19
CA ALA A 32 1.56 6.84 4.27
C ALA A 32 0.86 7.34 2.99
N PHE A 33 -0.14 6.61 2.50
CA PHE A 33 -0.78 6.89 1.23
C PHE A 33 -1.55 8.22 1.20
N PRO A 34 -2.46 8.52 2.16
CA PRO A 34 -3.17 9.80 2.16
C PRO A 34 -2.22 11.00 2.37
N ARG A 35 -1.05 10.77 2.98
CA ARG A 35 0.00 11.80 3.13
C ARG A 35 0.86 11.98 1.88
N GLY A 36 0.55 11.30 0.78
CA GLY A 36 1.31 11.42 -0.46
C GLY A 36 2.77 10.97 -0.33
N ARG A 37 3.06 9.93 0.48
CA ARG A 37 4.42 9.38 0.59
C ARG A 37 4.43 7.87 0.34
N ALA A 38 5.61 7.34 0.01
CA ALA A 38 5.81 5.91 -0.08
C ALA A 38 5.77 5.28 1.32
N ARG A 39 5.29 4.04 1.39
CA ARG A 39 5.26 3.25 2.63
C ARG A 39 6.68 2.87 3.06
N LYS A 40 7.02 3.24 4.29
CA LYS A 40 8.23 2.91 5.04
C LYS A 40 7.96 1.74 5.99
N LEU A 41 9.04 1.19 6.53
CA LEU A 41 8.95 0.25 7.65
C LEU A 41 8.45 1.02 8.89
N GLY A 42 7.50 0.44 9.62
CA GLY A 42 6.85 1.09 10.77
C GLY A 42 5.55 1.82 10.46
N ASP A 43 5.21 2.04 9.17
CA ASP A 43 3.90 2.57 8.81
C ASP A 43 2.80 1.55 9.07
N GLY A 44 1.77 1.98 9.79
CA GLY A 44 0.61 1.18 10.17
C GLY A 44 -0.45 1.03 9.08
N PRO A 45 -1.47 0.18 9.35
CA PRO A 45 -2.64 0.08 8.49
C PRO A 45 -3.39 1.41 8.43
N LEU A 46 -4.07 1.63 7.31
CA LEU A 46 -4.99 2.74 7.20
C LEU A 46 -6.25 2.42 8.01
N ALA A 47 -6.52 3.17 9.08
CA ALA A 47 -7.68 2.94 9.96
C ALA A 47 -9.00 3.21 9.21
N GLU A 48 -9.06 4.32 8.49
CA GLU A 48 -10.23 4.75 7.72
C GLU A 48 -9.81 5.27 6.35
N VAL A 49 -10.65 5.01 5.34
CA VAL A 49 -10.44 5.53 3.99
C VAL A 49 -10.93 6.97 3.96
N PRO A 50 -10.05 7.98 3.78
CA PRO A 50 -10.50 9.38 3.76
C PRO A 50 -11.47 9.63 2.62
N SER A 51 -12.50 10.44 2.88
CA SER A 51 -13.43 10.91 1.86
C SER A 51 -12.64 11.66 0.77
N GLY A 52 -12.89 11.34 -0.50
CA GLY A 52 -12.17 11.95 -1.62
C GLY A 52 -10.80 11.34 -1.92
N LEU A 53 -10.44 10.19 -1.35
CA LEU A 53 -9.22 9.49 -1.70
C LEU A 53 -9.19 9.15 -3.21
N SER A 54 -8.30 9.82 -3.94
CA SER A 54 -8.13 9.65 -5.39
C SER A 54 -7.21 8.50 -5.72
N SER A 55 -7.37 7.94 -6.93
CA SER A 55 -6.51 6.87 -7.46
C SER A 55 -5.09 7.39 -7.71
N GLY A 56 -4.23 7.29 -6.70
CA GLY A 56 -2.85 7.75 -6.75
C GLY A 56 -1.83 6.65 -7.11
N PRO A 57 -0.56 7.01 -7.33
CA PRO A 57 0.50 6.04 -7.53
C PRO A 57 0.78 5.26 -6.25
N CYS A 58 0.98 3.94 -6.38
CA CYS A 58 1.47 3.09 -5.30
C CYS A 58 2.91 3.46 -4.91
N SER A 59 3.39 2.89 -3.80
CA SER A 59 4.72 3.21 -3.26
C SER A 59 5.85 2.91 -4.27
N TYR A 60 5.76 1.80 -5.00
CA TYR A 60 6.70 1.49 -6.08
C TYR A 60 6.70 2.56 -7.18
N CYS A 61 5.53 2.87 -7.75
CA CYS A 61 5.41 3.85 -8.83
C CYS A 61 5.90 5.23 -8.38
N ARG A 62 5.58 5.63 -7.15
CA ARG A 62 5.99 6.91 -6.58
C ARG A 62 7.52 7.02 -6.45
N LEU A 63 8.20 5.97 -5.97
CA LEU A 63 9.66 5.96 -5.84
C LEU A 63 10.35 5.81 -7.19
N ARG A 64 9.79 5.00 -8.10
CA ARG A 64 10.29 4.85 -9.47
C ARG A 64 10.27 6.19 -10.23
N GLN A 65 9.20 6.98 -10.09
CA GLN A 65 9.11 8.32 -10.66
C GLN A 65 10.16 9.30 -10.12
N LYS A 66 10.66 9.07 -8.91
CA LYS A 66 11.74 9.85 -8.29
C LYS A 66 13.14 9.33 -8.64
N GLY A 67 13.26 8.31 -9.49
CA GLY A 67 14.54 7.68 -9.82
C GLY A 67 15.12 6.80 -8.70
N GLN A 68 14.38 6.53 -7.62
CA GLN A 68 14.86 5.79 -6.45
C GLN A 68 14.64 4.27 -6.61
N MET A 69 15.25 3.66 -7.63
CA MET A 69 14.94 2.28 -8.05
C MET A 69 15.16 1.24 -6.95
N MET A 70 16.27 1.32 -6.21
CA MET A 70 16.57 0.36 -5.13
C MET A 70 15.50 0.41 -4.03
N GLU A 71 15.09 1.62 -3.61
CA GLU A 71 14.03 1.80 -2.62
C GLU A 71 12.66 1.37 -3.15
N ALA A 72 12.41 1.61 -4.45
CA ALA A 72 11.19 1.21 -5.12
C ALA A 72 10.99 -0.31 -5.05
N MET A 73 12.03 -1.11 -5.31
CA MET A 73 11.95 -2.58 -5.22
C MET A 73 11.56 -3.04 -3.81
N SER A 74 12.18 -2.45 -2.77
CA SER A 74 11.79 -2.76 -1.40
C SER A 74 10.34 -2.35 -1.10
N ALA A 75 9.89 -1.20 -1.64
CA ALA A 75 8.52 -0.74 -1.49
C ALA A 75 7.52 -1.62 -2.24
N ALA A 76 7.90 -2.21 -3.37
CA ALA A 76 7.07 -3.14 -4.13
C ALA A 76 6.72 -4.39 -3.31
N ARG A 77 7.65 -4.86 -2.48
CA ARG A 77 7.37 -5.95 -1.53
C ARG A 77 6.52 -5.47 -0.36
N ARG A 78 6.89 -4.35 0.29
CA ARG A 78 6.14 -3.80 1.44
C ARG A 78 4.67 -3.52 1.12
N GLN A 79 4.39 -2.94 -0.04
CA GLN A 79 3.02 -2.60 -0.43
C GLN A 79 2.14 -3.84 -0.71
N ARG A 80 2.69 -5.06 -0.70
CA ARG A 80 1.94 -6.32 -0.79
C ARG A 80 1.74 -7.02 0.55
N THR A 81 2.40 -6.55 1.60
CA THR A 81 2.41 -7.21 2.90
C THR A 81 1.65 -6.43 3.96
N CYS A 82 1.20 -7.13 4.99
CA CYS A 82 0.59 -6.54 6.17
C CYS A 82 1.53 -5.49 6.80
N PRO A 83 1.03 -4.28 7.13
CA PRO A 83 1.78 -3.27 7.88
C PRO A 83 2.12 -3.71 9.30
N VAL A 84 1.34 -4.61 9.89
CA VAL A 84 1.54 -5.08 11.27
C VAL A 84 2.51 -6.27 11.31
N CYS A 85 2.20 -7.37 10.62
CA CYS A 85 2.99 -8.62 10.73
C CYS A 85 3.86 -8.95 9.52
N HIS A 86 3.84 -8.10 8.48
CA HIS A 86 4.62 -8.26 7.25
C HIS A 86 4.39 -9.54 6.43
N THR A 87 3.38 -10.34 6.78
CA THR A 87 2.89 -11.44 5.95
C THR A 87 2.28 -10.91 4.65
N GLU A 88 2.44 -11.65 3.56
CA GLU A 88 1.82 -11.30 2.28
C GLU A 88 0.29 -11.28 2.40
N CYS A 89 -0.33 -10.20 1.95
CA CYS A 89 -1.78 -10.02 1.94
C CYS A 89 -2.36 -10.06 0.53
N LEU A 90 -1.54 -9.83 -0.50
CA LEU A 90 -2.02 -9.80 -1.88
C LEU A 90 -1.60 -11.07 -2.60
N SER A 91 -2.44 -12.10 -2.46
CA SER A 91 -2.38 -13.32 -3.26
C SER A 91 -3.06 -13.04 -4.60
N GLY A 92 -2.26 -12.81 -5.62
CA GLY A 92 -2.65 -12.47 -6.98
C GLY A 92 -1.41 -12.40 -7.87
#